data_AF-A0A059FL71-F1
#
_entry.id   AF-A0A059FL71-F1
#
_cell.length_a   1.000
_cell.length_b   1.000
_cell.length_c   1.000
_cell.angle_alpha   90.00
_cell.angle_beta   90.00
_cell.angle_gamma   90.00
#
_symmetry.space_group_name_H-M   'P 1'
#
loop_
_entity.id
_entity.type
_entity.pdbx_description
1 polymer ?
#
loop_
_entity_poly.entity_id
_entity_poly.type
_entity_poly.pdbx_seq_one_letter_code
_entity_poly.pdbx_strand_id
1 'polypeptide(L)'
;MSTDIQTKQIEALNDIAKVLIDSKKGYEKAYEMVDDNFALKPQFLHRAQERGQLVDQFQSQVRRLGGEPQTDGGMLGDAHRGWMQFASLFQKDQKAALEAIDDGEEYLAEQAEERLQRDDIHGEVRTLLTQAYHSAHDGECFADALTS
;
A
#
# COMPACT_ATOMS: atom_id res chain seq x y z
N MET A 1 14.26 -18.64 20.50
CA MET A 1 12.79 -18.59 20.33
C MET A 1 12.30 -17.15 20.15
N SER A 2 12.61 -16.21 21.04
CA SER A 2 12.13 -14.81 20.88
C SER A 2 12.67 -14.08 19.64
N THR A 3 13.91 -14.36 19.22
CA THR A 3 14.53 -13.74 18.03
C THR A 3 13.92 -14.23 16.72
N ASP A 4 13.50 -15.50 16.64
CA ASP A 4 12.88 -16.07 15.43
C ASP A 4 11.52 -15.41 15.13
N ILE A 5 10.72 -15.23 16.18
CA ILE A 5 9.44 -14.51 16.11
C ILE A 5 9.66 -13.05 15.69
N GLN A 6 10.66 -12.38 16.26
CA GLN A 6 10.98 -10.99 15.93
C GLN A 6 11.39 -10.85 14.45
N THR A 7 12.26 -11.73 13.94
CA THR A 7 12.64 -11.75 12.51
C THR A 7 11.43 -11.91 11.61
N LYS A 8 10.56 -12.87 11.91
CA LYS A 8 9.34 -13.14 11.15
C LYS A 8 8.35 -11.97 11.16
N GLN A 9 8.25 -11.23 12.27
CA GLN A 9 7.47 -10.00 12.36
C GLN A 9 8.08 -8.86 11.54
N ILE A 10 9.42 -8.72 11.55
CA ILE A 10 10.14 -7.75 10.71
C ILE A 10 9.89 -8.03 9.22
N GLU A 11 9.99 -9.29 8.81
CA GLU A 11 9.70 -9.73 7.43
C GLU A 11 8.26 -9.38 7.03
N ALA A 12 7.27 -9.71 7.88
CA ALA A 12 5.87 -9.38 7.61
C ALA A 12 5.63 -7.88 7.44
N LEU A 13 6.24 -7.04 8.28
CA LEU A 13 6.14 -5.58 8.18
C LEU A 13 6.81 -5.06 6.91
N ASN A 14 8.01 -5.53 6.59
CA ASN A 14 8.74 -5.07 5.42
C ASN A 14 8.05 -5.47 4.10
N ASP A 15 7.47 -6.66 4.04
CA ASP A 15 6.67 -7.09 2.90
C ASP A 15 5.47 -6.17 2.66
N ILE A 16 4.72 -5.85 3.71
CA ILE A 16 3.55 -4.96 3.58
C ILE A 16 3.96 -3.51 3.35
N ALA A 17 5.05 -3.03 3.96
CA ALA A 17 5.59 -1.70 3.71
C ALA A 17 5.95 -1.51 2.23
N LYS A 18 6.49 -2.54 1.57
CA LYS A 18 6.77 -2.53 0.13
C LYS A 18 5.51 -2.25 -0.69
N VAL A 19 4.41 -2.93 -0.39
CA VAL A 19 3.13 -2.77 -1.10
C VAL A 19 2.48 -1.42 -0.78
N LEU A 20 2.53 -0.98 0.49
CA LEU A 20 2.06 0.35 0.89
C LEU A 20 2.80 1.49 0.16
N ILE A 21 4.11 1.35 -0.06
CA ILE A 21 4.91 2.32 -0.83
C ILE A 21 4.45 2.36 -2.30
N ASP A 22 4.12 1.20 -2.88
CA ASP A 22 3.60 1.13 -4.25
C ASP A 22 2.20 1.77 -4.35
N SER A 23 1.28 1.42 -3.45
CA SER A 23 -0.06 2.03 -3.36
C SER A 23 0.02 3.55 -3.18
N LYS A 24 0.89 4.05 -2.29
CA LYS A 24 1.14 5.49 -2.12
C LYS A 24 1.46 6.17 -3.44
N LYS A 25 2.41 5.61 -4.19
CA LYS A 25 2.83 6.16 -5.48
C LYS A 25 1.70 6.10 -6.50
N GLY A 26 0.94 5.00 -6.52
CA GLY A 26 -0.26 4.87 -7.36
C GLY A 26 -1.23 6.04 -7.15
N TYR A 27 -1.54 6.36 -5.90
CA TYR A 27 -2.41 7.49 -5.56
C TYR A 27 -1.80 8.86 -5.83
N GLU A 28 -0.51 9.08 -5.54
CA GLU A 28 0.19 10.32 -5.91
C GLU A 28 0.11 10.56 -7.43
N LYS A 29 0.23 9.48 -8.21
CA LYS A 29 0.16 9.56 -9.66
C LYS A 29 -1.25 9.79 -10.17
N ALA A 30 -2.24 9.13 -9.60
CA ALA A 30 -3.64 9.39 -9.88
C ALA A 30 -3.98 10.87 -9.61
N TYR A 31 -3.47 11.44 -8.51
CA TYR A 31 -3.61 12.86 -8.19
C TYR A 31 -2.96 13.80 -9.24
N GLU A 32 -1.77 13.47 -9.73
CA GLU A 32 -1.08 14.24 -10.78
C GLU A 32 -1.80 14.20 -12.12
N MET A 33 -2.45 13.07 -12.44
CA MET A 33 -2.98 12.78 -13.78
C MET A 33 -4.46 13.05 -13.93
N VAL A 34 -5.23 13.00 -12.85
CA VAL A 34 -6.62 13.45 -12.89
C VAL A 34 -6.64 14.95 -13.20
N ASP A 35 -7.52 15.36 -14.11
CA ASP A 35 -7.79 16.77 -14.40
C ASP A 35 -8.20 17.52 -13.11
N ASP A 36 -8.47 18.82 -13.18
CA ASP A 36 -8.98 19.63 -12.05
C ASP A 36 -10.42 19.25 -11.63
N ASN A 37 -10.67 17.96 -11.45
CA ASN A 37 -11.81 17.38 -10.80
C ASN A 37 -11.68 17.62 -9.29
N PHE A 38 -12.37 18.66 -8.84
CA PHE A 38 -12.42 19.09 -7.44
C PHE A 38 -12.91 18.01 -6.46
N ALA A 39 -13.60 16.97 -6.93
CA ALA A 39 -14.06 15.87 -6.08
C ALA A 39 -13.00 14.77 -5.91
N LEU A 40 -12.28 14.41 -6.98
CA LEU A 40 -11.36 13.27 -6.99
C LEU A 40 -9.95 13.60 -6.51
N LYS A 41 -9.40 14.78 -6.87
CA LYS A 41 -8.05 15.17 -6.44
C LYS A 41 -7.85 15.07 -4.92
N PRO A 42 -8.74 15.62 -4.08
CA PRO A 42 -8.58 15.51 -2.64
C PRO A 42 -8.60 14.07 -2.12
N GLN A 43 -9.36 13.17 -2.75
CA GLN A 43 -9.48 11.77 -2.34
C GLN A 43 -8.19 10.98 -2.60
N PHE A 44 -7.59 11.16 -3.78
CA PHE A 44 -6.30 10.54 -4.10
C PHE A 44 -5.18 11.09 -3.22
N LEU A 45 -5.13 12.41 -3.01
CA LEU A 45 -4.12 13.01 -2.14
C LEU A 45 -4.27 12.55 -0.69
N HIS A 46 -5.50 12.44 -0.19
CA HIS A 46 -5.79 11.95 1.15
C HIS A 46 -5.26 10.52 1.33
N ARG A 47 -5.55 9.61 0.40
CA ARG A 47 -5.06 8.23 0.45
C ARG A 47 -3.54 8.13 0.34
N ALA A 48 -2.92 8.92 -0.54
CA ALA A 48 -1.46 9.00 -0.60
C ALA A 48 -0.83 9.42 0.75
N GLN A 49 -1.46 10.36 1.46
CA GLN A 49 -1.01 10.80 2.78
C GLN A 49 -1.21 9.71 3.85
N GLU A 50 -2.37 9.04 3.85
CA GLU A 50 -2.65 7.92 4.76
C GLU A 50 -1.64 6.77 4.56
N ARG A 51 -1.37 6.40 3.30
CA ARG A 51 -0.35 5.40 2.96
C ARG A 51 1.03 5.83 3.45
N GLY A 52 1.40 7.10 3.29
CA GLY A 52 2.65 7.64 3.82
C GLY A 52 2.78 7.48 5.34
N GLN A 53 1.72 7.80 6.08
CA GLN A 53 1.69 7.65 7.53
C GLN A 53 1.82 6.18 7.96
N LEU A 54 1.13 5.27 7.28
CA LEU A 54 1.26 3.83 7.54
C LEU A 54 2.69 3.34 7.25
N VAL A 55 3.30 3.74 6.14
CA VAL A 55 4.70 3.40 5.84
C VAL A 55 5.62 3.85 6.98
N ASP A 56 5.51 5.09 7.44
CA ASP A 56 6.33 5.60 8.54
C ASP A 56 6.15 4.79 9.84
N GLN A 57 4.91 4.41 10.16
CA GLN A 57 4.61 3.58 11.33
C GLN A 57 5.21 2.17 11.21
N PHE A 58 5.09 1.54 10.05
CA PHE A 58 5.68 0.23 9.77
C PHE A 58 7.21 0.28 9.87
N GLN A 59 7.83 1.27 9.25
CA GLN A 59 9.29 1.44 9.30
C GLN A 59 9.79 1.70 10.72
N SER A 60 9.08 2.53 11.49
CA SER A 60 9.37 2.78 12.90
C SER A 60 9.29 1.48 13.71
N GLN A 61 8.26 0.67 13.46
CA GLN A 61 8.09 -0.61 14.14
C GLN A 61 9.19 -1.60 13.80
N VAL A 62 9.62 -1.69 12.53
CA VAL A 62 10.74 -2.53 12.12
C VAL A 62 12.02 -2.14 12.86
N ARG A 63 12.33 -0.83 12.93
CA ARG A 63 13.49 -0.33 13.70
C ARG A 63 13.38 -0.68 15.18
N ARG A 64 12.18 -0.58 15.77
CA ARG A 64 11.95 -0.94 17.18
C ARG A 64 12.18 -2.43 17.45
N LEU A 65 11.89 -3.27 16.47
CA LEU A 65 12.20 -4.70 16.49
C LEU A 65 13.67 -5.00 16.17
N GLY A 66 14.51 -3.99 15.88
CA GLY A 66 15.92 -4.16 15.58
C GLY A 66 16.21 -4.57 14.13
N GLY A 67 15.23 -4.46 13.23
CA GLY A 67 15.40 -4.71 11.80
C GLY A 67 15.69 -3.46 10.99
N GLU A 68 16.10 -3.66 9.73
CA GLU A 68 16.21 -2.60 8.74
C GLU A 68 14.89 -2.44 7.98
N PRO A 69 14.28 -1.24 7.97
CA PRO A 69 13.01 -1.03 7.31
C PRO A 69 13.13 -0.99 5.79
N GLN A 70 12.10 -1.52 5.11
CA GLN A 70 11.94 -1.38 3.68
C GLN A 70 11.65 0.08 3.32
N THR A 71 12.45 0.64 2.41
CA THR A 71 12.31 2.02 1.92
C THR A 71 11.82 2.10 0.48
N ASP A 72 11.82 0.96 -0.21
CA ASP A 72 11.49 0.87 -1.62
C ASP A 72 10.30 -0.04 -1.85
N GLY A 73 9.49 0.35 -2.82
CA GLY A 73 8.35 -0.44 -3.28
C GLY A 73 8.77 -1.54 -4.25
N GLY A 74 7.87 -2.46 -4.56
CA GLY A 74 8.08 -3.53 -5.53
C GLY A 74 7.98 -3.09 -6.97
N MET A 75 7.13 -2.12 -7.26
CA MET A 75 7.02 -1.51 -8.59
C MET A 75 8.34 -0.82 -9.02
N LEU A 76 9.19 -0.47 -8.06
CA LEU A 76 10.53 0.07 -8.33
C LEU A 76 11.59 -0.98 -8.67
N GLY A 77 11.36 -2.28 -8.45
CA GLY A 77 12.32 -3.33 -8.82
C GLY A 77 12.49 -3.48 -10.34
N ASP A 78 11.41 -3.22 -11.08
CA ASP A 78 11.37 -3.04 -12.55
C ASP A 78 11.35 -1.56 -12.97
N ALA A 79 11.65 -0.68 -12.00
CA ALA A 79 11.80 0.77 -11.88
C ALA A 79 11.04 1.68 -12.85
N HIS A 80 11.14 1.44 -14.14
CA HIS A 80 10.60 2.33 -15.15
C HIS A 80 9.39 1.74 -15.87
N ARG A 81 9.34 0.43 -16.11
CA ARG A 81 8.29 -0.12 -16.98
C ARG A 81 6.93 -0.21 -16.28
N GLY A 82 6.87 -0.79 -15.08
CA GLY A 82 5.63 -0.90 -14.32
C GLY A 82 5.04 0.48 -14.01
N TRP A 83 5.88 1.41 -13.54
CA TRP A 83 5.47 2.79 -13.26
C TRP A 83 5.01 3.56 -14.51
N MET A 84 5.77 3.48 -15.61
CA MET A 84 5.36 4.13 -16.87
C MET A 84 4.08 3.51 -17.45
N GLN A 85 3.88 2.21 -17.29
CA GLN A 85 2.68 1.53 -17.74
C GLN A 85 1.47 2.02 -16.95
N PHE A 86 1.54 2.05 -15.62
CA PHE A 86 0.50 2.62 -14.76
C PHE A 86 0.18 4.07 -15.12
N ALA A 87 1.22 4.91 -15.26
CA ALA A 87 1.08 6.30 -15.68
C ALA A 87 0.41 6.42 -17.07
N SER A 88 0.74 5.53 -18.00
CA SER A 88 0.15 5.54 -19.35
C SER A 88 -1.33 5.15 -19.36
N LEU A 89 -1.79 4.33 -18.39
CA LEU A 89 -3.20 3.96 -18.25
C LEU A 89 -4.02 5.20 -17.90
N PHE A 90 -3.64 5.96 -16.86
CA PHE A 90 -4.35 7.19 -16.46
C PHE A 90 -4.48 8.23 -17.59
N GLN A 91 -3.52 8.28 -18.52
CA GLN A 91 -3.58 9.22 -19.66
C GLN A 91 -4.50 8.74 -20.80
N LYS A 92 -4.74 7.44 -20.93
CA LYS A 92 -5.41 6.85 -22.11
C LYS A 92 -6.77 6.26 -21.77
N ASP A 93 -6.87 5.66 -20.60
CA ASP A 93 -8.03 4.90 -20.14
C ASP A 93 -8.11 5.02 -18.61
N GLN A 94 -8.85 6.04 -18.17
CA GLN A 94 -9.06 6.32 -16.74
C GLN A 94 -9.69 5.12 -16.02
N LYS A 95 -10.54 4.33 -16.70
CA LYS A 95 -11.17 3.15 -16.10
C LYS A 95 -10.15 2.06 -15.84
N ALA A 96 -9.33 1.72 -16.83
CA ALA A 96 -8.25 0.73 -16.65
C ALA A 96 -7.25 1.16 -15.56
N ALA A 97 -7.08 2.45 -15.36
CA ALA A 97 -6.21 2.98 -14.31
C ALA A 97 -6.82 2.86 -12.90
N LEU A 98 -8.14 3.01 -12.78
CA LEU A 98 -8.87 2.75 -11.55
C LEU A 98 -8.94 1.25 -11.23
N GLU A 99 -9.14 0.39 -12.23
CA GLU A 99 -9.04 -1.06 -12.09
C GLU A 99 -7.65 -1.49 -11.59
N ALA A 100 -6.58 -0.87 -12.11
CA ALA A 100 -5.22 -1.15 -11.61
C ALA A 100 -4.97 -0.67 -10.18
N ILE A 101 -5.69 0.35 -9.71
CA ILE A 101 -5.68 0.74 -8.29
C ILE A 101 -6.42 -0.33 -7.49
N ASP A 102 -7.62 -0.71 -7.93
CA ASP A 102 -8.46 -1.72 -7.30
C ASP A 102 -7.71 -3.05 -7.08
N ASP A 103 -7.14 -3.61 -8.15
CA ASP A 103 -6.31 -4.82 -8.11
C ASP A 103 -5.14 -4.69 -7.10
N GLY A 104 -4.55 -3.49 -7.01
CA GLY A 104 -3.45 -3.19 -6.09
C GLY A 104 -3.88 -3.11 -4.63
N GLU A 105 -5.09 -2.59 -4.38
CA GLU A 105 -5.68 -2.52 -3.04
C GLU A 105 -6.18 -3.89 -2.57
N GLU A 106 -6.81 -4.68 -3.46
CA GLU A 106 -7.16 -6.07 -3.20
C GLU A 106 -5.90 -6.87 -2.82
N TYR A 107 -4.84 -6.77 -3.62
CA TYR A 107 -3.56 -7.44 -3.31
C TYR A 107 -2.98 -7.02 -1.95
N LEU A 108 -3.03 -5.73 -1.59
CA LEU A 108 -2.58 -5.26 -0.28
C LEU A 108 -3.43 -5.87 0.86
N ALA A 109 -4.76 -5.93 0.69
CA ALA A 109 -5.67 -6.50 1.66
C ALA A 109 -5.37 -7.99 1.87
N GLU A 110 -5.25 -8.77 0.79
CA GLU A 110 -4.92 -10.19 0.84
C GLU A 110 -3.58 -10.44 1.56
N GLN A 111 -2.52 -9.69 1.18
CA GLN A 111 -1.21 -9.87 1.81
C GLN A 111 -1.25 -9.56 3.31
N ALA A 112 -2.00 -8.52 3.72
CA ALA A 112 -2.15 -8.18 5.13
C ALA A 112 -2.94 -9.25 5.89
N GLU A 113 -4.03 -9.76 5.31
CA GLU A 113 -4.85 -10.82 5.88
C GLU A 113 -4.06 -12.12 6.07
N GLU A 114 -3.33 -12.57 5.04
CA GLU A 114 -2.45 -13.74 5.12
C GLU A 114 -1.47 -13.65 6.30
N ARG A 115 -0.91 -12.45 6.53
CA ARG A 115 0.03 -12.23 7.63
C ARG A 115 -0.70 -12.21 8.98
N LEU A 116 -1.89 -11.64 9.05
CA LEU A 116 -2.72 -11.64 10.27
C LEU A 116 -3.13 -13.04 10.74
N GLN A 117 -3.18 -14.03 9.85
CA GLN A 117 -3.49 -15.43 10.17
C GLN A 117 -2.32 -16.18 10.84
N ARG A 118 -1.12 -15.61 10.85
CA ARG A 118 0.06 -16.24 11.44
C ARG A 118 0.10 -16.12 12.97
N ASP A 119 0.46 -17.21 13.64
CA ASP A 119 0.55 -17.28 15.11
C ASP A 119 1.66 -16.38 15.70
N ASP A 120 2.70 -16.09 14.92
CA ASP A 120 3.80 -15.22 15.34
C ASP A 120 3.46 -13.72 15.26
N ILE A 121 2.30 -13.35 14.73
CA ILE A 121 1.85 -11.95 14.59
C ILE A 121 0.98 -11.53 15.79
N HIS A 122 1.49 -10.59 16.59
CA HIS A 122 0.83 -10.10 17.80
C HIS A 122 1.26 -8.67 18.16
N GLY A 123 0.59 -8.09 19.16
CA GLY A 123 0.90 -6.75 19.68
C GLY A 123 0.78 -5.66 18.63
N GLU A 124 1.76 -4.77 18.59
CA GLU A 124 1.80 -3.64 17.64
C GLU A 124 1.79 -4.11 16.19
N VAL A 125 2.49 -5.19 15.88
CA VAL A 125 2.60 -5.71 14.50
C VAL A 125 1.22 -6.12 13.97
N ARG A 126 0.43 -6.81 14.80
CA ARG A 126 -0.95 -7.15 14.47
C ARG A 126 -1.80 -5.89 14.26
N THR A 127 -1.64 -4.88 15.13
CA THR A 127 -2.39 -3.62 15.04
C THR A 127 -2.13 -2.91 13.72
N LEU A 128 -0.85 -2.78 13.34
CA LEU A 128 -0.44 -2.15 12.08
C LEU A 128 -0.93 -2.92 10.86
N LEU A 129 -0.84 -4.25 10.87
CA LEU A 129 -1.35 -5.08 9.77
C LEU A 129 -2.87 -4.97 9.62
N THR A 130 -3.62 -4.90 10.73
CA THR A 130 -5.07 -4.66 10.70
C THR A 130 -5.40 -3.26 10.16
N GLN A 131 -4.62 -2.23 10.50
CA GLN A 131 -4.79 -0.90 9.93
C GLN A 131 -4.51 -0.88 8.42
N ALA A 132 -3.46 -1.55 7.97
CA ALA A 132 -3.16 -1.68 6.54
C ALA A 132 -4.29 -2.40 5.79
N TYR A 133 -4.82 -3.50 6.35
CA TYR A 133 -5.96 -4.23 5.80
C TYR A 133 -7.21 -3.36 5.64
N HIS A 134 -7.64 -2.65 6.70
CA HIS A 134 -8.81 -1.77 6.60
C HIS A 134 -8.59 -0.63 5.60
N SER A 135 -7.41 -0.02 5.62
CA SER A 135 -7.08 1.05 4.68
C SER A 135 -7.06 0.55 3.24
N ALA A 136 -6.66 -0.69 2.99
CA ALA A 136 -6.72 -1.33 1.66
C ALA A 136 -8.16 -1.50 1.20
N HIS A 137 -9.03 -2.07 2.04
CA HIS A 137 -10.46 -2.21 1.73
C HIS A 137 -11.17 -0.86 1.52
N ASP A 138 -10.78 0.19 2.24
CA ASP A 138 -11.27 1.56 2.00
C ASP A 138 -10.78 2.14 0.65
N GLY A 139 -9.65 1.65 0.15
CA GLY A 139 -9.09 1.93 -1.16
C GLY A 139 -9.87 1.24 -2.28
N GLU A 140 -10.11 -0.07 -2.13
CA GLU A 140 -10.92 -0.92 -3.01
C GLU A 140 -12.34 -0.35 -3.17
N CYS A 141 -13.05 -0.13 -2.05
CA CYS A 141 -14.40 0.47 -2.06
C CYS A 141 -14.46 1.82 -2.80
N PHE A 142 -13.38 2.59 -2.74
CA PHE A 142 -13.28 3.86 -3.46
C PHE A 142 -13.01 3.67 -4.95
N ALA A 143 -12.16 2.74 -5.34
CA ALA A 143 -11.90 2.41 -6.74
C ALA A 143 -13.16 1.83 -7.40
N ASP A 144 -13.82 0.88 -6.75
CA ASP A 144 -15.10 0.29 -7.14
C ASP A 144 -16.18 1.34 -7.40
N ALA A 145 -16.33 2.30 -6.48
CA ALA A 145 -17.32 3.38 -6.62
C ALA A 145 -17.07 4.27 -7.85
N LEU A 146 -15.88 4.23 -8.44
CA LEU A 146 -15.50 5.00 -9.63
C LEU A 146 -15.50 4.16 -10.91
N THR A 147 -15.50 2.83 -10.82
CA THR A 147 -15.51 1.89 -11.97
C THR A 147 -16.89 1.29 -12.26
N SER A 148 -17.81 1.36 -11.28
CA SER A 148 -19.23 0.97 -11.34
C SER A 148 -20.06 1.78 -12.33
#